data_AF-A0AAD6JI42-F1
#
_entry.id   AF-A0AAD6JI42-F1
#
_cell.length_a   1.000
_cell.length_b   1.000
_cell.length_c   1.000
_cell.angle_alpha   90.00
_cell.angle_beta   90.00
_cell.angle_gamma   90.00
#
_symmetry.space_group_name_H-M   'P 1'
#
loop_
_entity.id
_entity.type
_entity.pdbx_description
1 polymer ?
#
loop_
_entity_poly.entity_id
_entity_poly.type
_entity_poly.pdbx_seq_one_letter_code
_entity_poly.pdbx_strand_id
1 'polypeptide(L)'
;MLVLVLVLVSLWNRRKNMPIYLYLLWLTLLIVVANSKILAHRGNCSFTTKANVAEDAGASAILIINNRTELFKMVCEVNETDVKIGIASVMLPQDAGASLEKYLTSSSSVKVQLYSPRRPVVDVAEVFLWLMAVGTILCASYWSAWSAREVAIEQDKLLKDGLDELIHVDGVHSSGIVNINTASAILFVVIASCFLVMLYKLMSYWFIEVLVVLFCIGGVEGLQTCLAALLS
;
A
#
# COMPACT_ATOMS: atom_id res chain seq x y z
N MET A 1 -7.63 -21.13 -21.12
CA MET A 1 -9.03 -20.93 -20.66
C MET A 1 -9.68 -22.15 -20.01
N LEU A 2 -9.28 -23.40 -20.29
CA LEU A 2 -9.82 -24.59 -19.60
C LEU A 2 -9.22 -24.88 -18.20
N VAL A 3 -8.02 -24.39 -17.90
CA VAL A 3 -7.37 -24.60 -16.59
C VAL A 3 -7.99 -23.72 -15.49
N LEU A 4 -8.53 -22.54 -15.85
CA LEU A 4 -9.13 -21.62 -14.88
C LEU A 4 -10.51 -22.11 -14.38
N VAL A 5 -11.25 -22.85 -15.20
CA VAL A 5 -12.56 -23.41 -14.85
C VAL A 5 -12.40 -24.65 -13.94
N LEU A 6 -11.34 -25.44 -14.13
CA LEU A 6 -11.05 -26.60 -13.28
C LEU A 6 -10.57 -26.19 -11.87
N VAL A 7 -9.85 -25.07 -11.71
CA VAL A 7 -9.41 -24.57 -10.38
C VAL A 7 -10.58 -24.06 -9.54
N LEU A 8 -11.56 -23.38 -10.15
CA LEU A 8 -12.73 -22.87 -9.43
C LEU A 8 -13.72 -23.98 -9.05
N VAL A 9 -13.90 -25.00 -9.90
CA VAL A 9 -14.70 -26.19 -9.56
C VAL A 9 -13.99 -27.05 -8.51
N SER A 10 -12.65 -27.12 -8.53
CA SER A 10 -11.87 -27.85 -7.51
C SER A 10 -11.90 -27.17 -6.14
N LEU A 11 -12.02 -25.83 -6.06
CA LEU A 11 -12.19 -25.09 -4.80
C LEU A 11 -13.60 -25.19 -4.20
N TRP A 12 -14.63 -25.30 -5.05
CA TRP A 12 -16.01 -25.53 -4.59
C TRP A 12 -16.23 -26.99 -4.14
N ASN A 13 -15.63 -27.95 -4.84
CA ASN A 13 -15.83 -29.39 -4.57
C ASN A 13 -15.00 -29.94 -3.38
N ARG A 14 -14.10 -29.15 -2.78
CA ARG A 14 -13.21 -29.59 -1.68
C ARG A 14 -13.65 -29.14 -0.28
N ARG A 15 -14.93 -28.82 -0.04
CA ARG A 15 -15.44 -28.51 1.31
C ARG A 15 -16.69 -29.32 1.71
N LYS A 16 -16.68 -30.63 1.43
CA LYS A 16 -17.67 -31.61 1.95
C LYS A 16 -17.18 -32.45 3.13
N ASN A 17 -16.11 -32.06 3.82
CA ASN A 17 -15.63 -32.82 4.98
C ASN A 17 -15.02 -31.90 6.07
N MET A 18 -15.79 -30.91 6.51
CA MET A 18 -15.41 -30.10 7.66
C MET A 18 -15.81 -30.86 8.93
N PRO A 19 -14.91 -31.05 9.92
CA PRO A 19 -15.27 -31.72 11.17
C PRO A 19 -16.41 -30.96 11.85
N ILE A 20 -17.36 -31.69 12.44
CA ILE A 20 -18.57 -31.14 13.09
C ILE A 20 -18.22 -30.03 14.10
N TYR A 21 -17.05 -30.09 14.75
CA TYR A 21 -16.57 -29.04 15.65
C TYR A 21 -16.24 -27.71 14.97
N LEU A 22 -15.84 -27.70 13.69
CA LEU A 22 -15.61 -26.48 12.91
C LEU A 22 -16.92 -25.91 12.35
N TYR A 23 -17.93 -26.76 12.13
CA TYR A 23 -19.32 -26.32 11.92
C TYR A 23 -19.89 -25.72 13.20
N LEU A 24 -19.67 -26.34 14.37
CA LEU A 24 -19.99 -25.74 15.66
C LEU A 24 -19.20 -24.45 15.87
N LEU A 25 -17.92 -24.37 15.50
CA LEU A 25 -17.12 -23.14 15.61
C LEU A 25 -17.63 -22.03 14.67
N TRP A 26 -18.07 -22.39 13.47
CA TRP A 26 -18.74 -21.49 12.53
C TRP A 26 -20.14 -21.09 13.00
N LEU A 27 -20.89 -21.99 13.65
CA LEU A 27 -22.20 -21.71 14.26
C LEU A 27 -22.06 -20.87 15.54
N THR A 28 -21.01 -21.07 16.33
CA THR A 28 -20.70 -20.30 17.55
C THR A 28 -20.03 -18.97 17.24
N LEU A 29 -19.44 -18.79 16.05
CA LEU A 29 -19.05 -17.46 15.57
C LEU A 29 -20.20 -16.72 14.88
N LEU A 30 -21.24 -17.47 14.49
CA LEU A 30 -22.54 -16.97 14.05
C LEU A 30 -23.51 -16.91 15.24
N ILE A 31 -23.08 -16.37 16.39
CA ILE A 31 -24.06 -15.87 17.36
C ILE A 31 -24.72 -14.68 16.68
N VAL A 32 -25.79 -14.95 15.95
CA VAL A 32 -26.83 -13.95 15.70
C VAL A 32 -27.39 -13.65 17.06
N VAL A 33 -26.76 -12.70 17.75
CA VAL A 33 -27.34 -12.14 18.95
C VAL A 33 -28.66 -11.53 18.47
N ALA A 34 -29.77 -12.12 18.90
CA ALA A 34 -31.12 -11.63 18.70
C ALA A 34 -31.36 -10.36 19.54
N ASN A 35 -30.42 -9.43 19.49
CA ASN A 35 -30.47 -8.16 20.20
C ASN A 35 -30.68 -7.05 19.18
N SER A 36 -31.35 -6.00 19.63
CA SER A 36 -31.53 -4.74 18.91
C SER A 36 -30.17 -4.15 18.54
N LYS A 37 -30.13 -3.51 17.37
CA LYS A 37 -29.00 -2.70 16.90
C LYS A 37 -29.49 -1.27 16.88
N ILE A 38 -28.69 -0.34 17.37
CA ILE A 38 -29.06 1.08 17.41
C ILE A 38 -28.45 1.78 16.20
N LEU A 39 -29.25 2.61 15.54
CA LEU A 39 -28.79 3.51 14.48
C LEU A 39 -28.74 4.93 15.05
N ALA A 40 -27.61 5.62 14.86
CA ALA A 40 -27.41 6.98 15.34
C ALA A 40 -26.75 7.86 14.28
N HIS A 41 -27.04 9.15 14.26
CA HIS A 41 -26.32 10.10 13.41
C HIS A 41 -25.05 10.60 14.11
N ARG A 42 -24.03 10.91 13.31
CA ARG A 42 -22.82 11.62 13.75
C ARG A 42 -23.17 13.04 14.20
N GLY A 43 -22.55 13.47 15.31
CA GLY A 43 -22.70 14.80 15.89
C GLY A 43 -23.21 14.77 17.33
N ASN A 44 -23.34 15.96 17.94
CA ASN A 44 -23.83 16.22 19.30
C ASN A 44 -22.92 15.75 20.46
N CYS A 45 -22.40 14.52 20.39
CA CYS A 45 -21.52 13.93 21.40
C CYS A 45 -20.46 13.01 20.76
N SER A 46 -19.48 12.59 21.56
CA SER A 46 -18.37 11.73 21.13
C SER A 46 -18.86 10.34 20.68
N PHE A 47 -18.05 9.65 19.87
CA PHE A 47 -18.36 8.29 19.41
C PHE A 47 -18.43 7.29 20.56
N THR A 48 -17.57 7.46 21.56
CA THR A 48 -17.51 6.66 22.79
C THR A 48 -18.77 6.83 23.63
N THR A 49 -19.25 8.07 23.81
CA THR A 49 -20.50 8.36 24.51
C THR A 49 -21.69 7.67 23.84
N LYS A 50 -21.78 7.74 22.50
CA LYS A 50 -22.86 7.06 21.75
C LYS A 50 -22.81 5.54 21.93
N ALA A 51 -21.61 4.97 21.94
CA ALA A 51 -21.43 3.54 22.13
C ALA A 51 -21.82 3.10 23.55
N ASN A 52 -21.40 3.83 24.59
CA ASN A 52 -21.76 3.55 25.98
C ASN A 52 -23.28 3.64 26.19
N VAL A 53 -23.94 4.69 25.69
CA VAL A 53 -25.40 4.83 25.80
C VAL A 53 -26.13 3.69 25.07
N ALA A 54 -25.61 3.25 23.92
CA ALA A 54 -26.21 2.12 23.20
C ALA A 54 -26.00 0.79 23.93
N GLU A 55 -24.85 0.60 24.57
CA GLU A 55 -24.55 -0.56 25.40
C GLU A 55 -25.43 -0.59 26.66
N ASP A 56 -25.58 0.54 27.35
CA ASP A 56 -26.47 0.70 28.51
C ASP A 56 -27.94 0.46 28.13
N ALA A 57 -28.33 0.76 26.89
CA ALA A 57 -29.64 0.44 26.33
C ALA A 57 -29.81 -1.04 25.93
N GLY A 58 -28.80 -1.89 26.16
CA GLY A 58 -28.83 -3.32 25.88
C GLY A 58 -28.65 -3.67 24.39
N ALA A 59 -28.16 -2.75 23.56
CA ALA A 59 -27.90 -3.04 22.15
C ALA A 59 -26.71 -3.99 21.99
N SER A 60 -26.74 -4.82 20.95
CA SER A 60 -25.57 -5.64 20.57
C SER A 60 -24.55 -4.91 19.71
N ALA A 61 -24.99 -3.83 19.05
CA ALA A 61 -24.16 -3.05 18.15
C ALA A 61 -24.79 -1.67 17.91
N ILE A 62 -23.94 -0.72 17.57
CA ILE A 62 -24.31 0.63 17.14
C ILE A 62 -23.78 0.91 15.72
N LEU A 63 -24.65 1.43 14.87
CA LEU A 63 -24.33 1.93 13.54
C LEU A 63 -24.41 3.46 13.56
N ILE A 64 -23.32 4.11 13.17
CA ILE A 64 -23.21 5.57 13.18
C ILE A 64 -23.20 6.08 11.75
N ILE A 65 -24.24 6.82 11.35
CA ILE A 65 -24.33 7.45 10.03
C ILE A 65 -23.45 8.69 10.00
N ASN A 66 -22.48 8.71 9.07
CA ASN A 66 -21.65 9.87 8.85
C ASN A 66 -22.46 11.02 8.21
N ASN A 67 -22.01 12.26 8.44
CA ASN A 67 -22.57 13.46 7.83
C ASN A 67 -21.93 13.82 6.47
N ARG A 68 -21.00 12.98 5.99
CA ARG A 68 -20.32 13.10 4.69
C ARG A 68 -20.32 11.74 3.99
N THR A 69 -20.09 11.76 2.67
CA THR A 69 -20.03 10.58 1.81
C THR A 69 -18.84 9.67 2.12
N GLU A 70 -17.71 10.24 2.54
CA GLU A 70 -16.51 9.48 2.89
C GLU A 70 -16.62 8.80 4.26
N LEU A 71 -15.91 7.68 4.44
CA LEU A 71 -15.79 7.05 5.75
C LEU A 71 -14.78 7.81 6.61
N PHE A 72 -15.16 8.09 7.87
CA PHE A 72 -14.30 8.74 8.84
C PHE A 72 -13.83 7.71 9.87
N LYS A 73 -12.53 7.72 10.21
CA LYS A 73 -12.02 6.87 11.29
C LYS A 73 -12.61 7.35 12.62
N MET A 74 -13.32 6.49 13.34
CA MET A 74 -13.75 6.79 14.70
C MET A 74 -12.51 6.82 15.61
N VAL A 75 -12.27 7.96 16.25
CA VAL A 75 -11.14 8.17 17.17
C VAL A 75 -11.70 8.48 18.55
N CYS A 76 -11.02 8.00 19.59
CA CYS A 76 -11.30 8.39 20.97
C CYS A 76 -10.78 9.80 21.24
N GLU A 77 -11.34 10.49 22.23
CA GLU A 77 -10.84 11.80 22.61
C GLU A 77 -9.50 11.71 23.35
N VAL A 78 -8.72 12.79 23.37
CA VAL A 78 -7.36 12.81 23.95
C VAL A 78 -7.36 12.45 25.45
N ASN A 79 -8.45 12.78 26.15
CA ASN A 79 -8.60 12.51 27.58
C ASN A 79 -9.24 11.14 27.88
N GLU A 80 -9.60 10.38 26.85
CA GLU A 80 -10.21 9.06 26.98
C GLU A 80 -9.15 7.97 26.79
N THR A 81 -8.53 7.58 27.90
CA THR A 81 -7.63 6.43 27.94
C THR A 81 -8.37 5.24 28.55
N ASP A 82 -8.27 4.08 27.90
CA ASP A 82 -8.91 2.81 28.32
C ASP A 82 -10.46 2.78 28.25
N VAL A 83 -11.03 3.18 27.10
CA VAL A 83 -12.46 3.06 26.85
C VAL A 83 -12.85 1.59 26.63
N LYS A 84 -13.64 1.04 27.55
CA LYS A 84 -14.21 -0.32 27.46
C LYS A 84 -15.63 -0.25 26.91
N ILE A 85 -15.77 -0.59 25.63
CA ILE A 85 -17.07 -0.75 24.96
C ILE A 85 -17.19 -2.22 24.57
N GLY A 86 -18.20 -2.92 25.08
CA GLY A 86 -18.43 -4.34 24.82
C GLY A 86 -19.23 -4.64 23.55
N ILE A 87 -19.74 -3.60 22.88
CA ILE A 87 -20.57 -3.72 21.67
C ILE A 87 -19.79 -3.36 20.39
N ALA A 88 -20.24 -3.90 19.24
CA ALA A 88 -19.65 -3.52 17.96
C ALA A 88 -20.10 -2.10 17.54
N SER A 89 -19.16 -1.20 17.29
CA SER A 89 -19.42 0.14 16.77
C SER A 89 -18.91 0.26 15.33
N VAL A 90 -19.78 0.64 14.39
CA VAL A 90 -19.46 0.71 12.96
C VAL A 90 -19.99 2.01 12.35
N MET A 91 -19.16 2.69 11.56
CA MET A 91 -19.57 3.87 10.80
C MET A 91 -20.10 3.49 9.41
N LEU A 92 -21.20 4.13 9.01
CA LEU A 92 -21.74 4.08 7.65
C LEU A 92 -21.50 5.40 6.92
N PRO A 93 -21.20 5.38 5.61
CA PRO A 93 -21.20 6.60 4.81
C PRO A 93 -22.62 7.17 4.72
N GLN A 94 -22.73 8.48 4.47
CA GLN A 94 -24.01 9.19 4.46
C GLN A 94 -25.05 8.53 3.53
N ASP A 95 -24.65 8.14 2.32
CA ASP A 95 -25.57 7.58 1.31
C ASP A 95 -26.16 6.23 1.73
N ALA A 96 -25.32 5.35 2.31
CA ALA A 96 -25.77 4.05 2.81
C ALA A 96 -26.64 4.21 4.05
N GLY A 97 -26.28 5.15 4.94
CA GLY A 97 -27.04 5.48 6.14
C GLY A 97 -28.43 6.03 5.81
N ALA A 98 -28.53 6.98 4.87
CA ALA A 98 -29.80 7.56 4.43
C ALA A 98 -30.71 6.52 3.75
N SER A 99 -30.13 5.62 2.95
CA SER A 99 -30.87 4.50 2.36
C SER A 99 -31.42 3.58 3.45
N LEU A 100 -30.59 3.22 4.44
CA LEU A 100 -31.00 2.39 5.58
C LEU A 100 -32.11 3.04 6.40
N GLU A 101 -31.99 4.33 6.69
CA GLU A 101 -33.01 5.11 7.39
C GLU A 101 -34.34 5.12 6.63
N LYS A 102 -34.31 5.33 5.31
CA LYS A 102 -35.49 5.26 4.44
C LYS A 102 -36.19 3.90 4.51
N TYR A 103 -35.44 2.80 4.58
CA TYR A 103 -36.01 1.45 4.73
C TYR A 103 -36.62 1.21 6.13
N LEU A 104 -36.06 1.82 7.18
CA LEU A 104 -36.61 1.74 8.53
C LEU A 104 -37.94 2.50 8.64
N THR A 105 -38.02 3.71 8.06
CA THR A 105 -39.23 4.56 8.13
C THR A 105 -40.38 3.99 7.29
N SER A 106 -40.10 3.19 6.26
CA SER A 106 -41.12 2.55 5.41
C SER A 106 -41.77 1.30 6.03
N SER A 107 -41.65 1.10 7.35
CA SER A 107 -42.22 -0.04 8.11
C SER A 107 -41.77 -1.43 7.65
N SER A 108 -40.62 -1.50 6.96
CA SER A 108 -40.02 -2.77 6.58
C SER A 108 -39.12 -3.29 7.72
N SER A 109 -39.25 -4.57 8.07
CA SER A 109 -38.35 -5.19 9.05
C SER A 109 -36.96 -5.34 8.42
N VAL A 110 -36.03 -4.46 8.83
CA VAL A 110 -34.65 -4.48 8.32
C VAL A 110 -33.79 -5.37 9.21
N LYS A 111 -33.13 -6.36 8.60
CA LYS A 111 -32.13 -7.20 9.28
C LYS A 111 -30.73 -6.78 8.83
N VAL A 112 -29.86 -6.52 9.80
CA VAL A 112 -28.45 -6.15 9.55
C VAL A 112 -27.55 -7.21 10.17
N GLN A 113 -26.54 -7.64 9.41
CA GLN A 113 -25.50 -8.56 9.87
C GLN A 113 -24.14 -7.86 9.80
N LEU A 114 -23.44 -7.81 10.93
CA LEU A 114 -22.08 -7.31 11.02
C LEU A 114 -21.13 -8.50 10.94
N TYR A 115 -20.08 -8.39 10.14
CA TYR A 115 -19.02 -9.39 10.06
C TYR A 115 -17.66 -8.70 10.12
N SER A 116 -16.71 -9.31 10.82
CA SER A 116 -15.32 -8.90 10.82
C SER A 116 -14.53 -9.88 9.93
N PRO A 117 -14.11 -9.49 8.72
CA PRO A 117 -13.29 -10.35 7.88
C PRO A 117 -11.96 -10.67 8.58
N ARG A 118 -11.54 -11.94 8.55
CA ARG A 118 -10.22 -12.33 9.07
C ARG A 118 -9.13 -11.66 8.23
N ARG A 119 -8.28 -10.88 8.88
CA ARG A 119 -7.08 -10.32 8.25
C ARG A 119 -6.02 -11.43 8.16
N PRO A 120 -5.49 -11.76 6.97
CA PRO A 120 -4.33 -12.64 6.88
C PRO A 120 -3.12 -11.96 7.53
N VAL A 121 -2.19 -12.76 8.05
CA VAL A 121 -0.96 -12.25 8.69
C VAL A 121 0.03 -11.65 7.68
N VAL A 122 -0.06 -12.09 6.42
CA VAL A 122 0.69 -11.53 5.28
C VAL A 122 -0.28 -11.32 4.14
N ASP A 123 -0.27 -10.12 3.58
CA ASP A 123 -1.03 -9.82 2.37
C ASP A 123 -0.25 -10.36 1.15
N VAL A 124 -0.98 -10.81 0.14
CA VAL A 124 -0.39 -11.21 -1.15
C VAL A 124 0.39 -10.03 -1.74
N ALA A 125 -0.12 -8.80 -1.59
CA ALA A 125 0.56 -7.59 -2.05
C ALA A 125 1.94 -7.41 -1.40
N GLU A 126 2.07 -7.71 -0.10
CA GLU A 126 3.33 -7.60 0.64
C GLU A 126 4.38 -8.57 0.10
N VAL A 127 3.98 -9.81 -0.21
CA VAL A 127 4.86 -10.81 -0.81
C VAL A 127 5.36 -10.37 -2.18
N PHE A 128 4.47 -9.82 -3.02
CA PHE A 128 4.85 -9.28 -4.33
C PHE A 128 5.82 -8.10 -4.21
N LEU A 129 5.56 -7.18 -3.29
CA LEU A 129 6.45 -6.04 -3.05
C LEU A 129 7.83 -6.49 -2.56
N TRP A 130 7.89 -7.48 -1.67
CA TRP A 130 9.14 -8.04 -1.20
C TRP A 130 9.94 -8.72 -2.33
N LEU A 131 9.28 -9.55 -3.14
CA LEU A 131 9.92 -10.21 -4.28
C LEU A 131 10.41 -9.21 -5.33
N MET A 132 9.63 -8.17 -5.64
CA MET A 132 10.07 -7.11 -6.55
C MET A 132 11.29 -6.38 -6.00
N ALA A 133 11.29 -6.01 -4.72
CA ALA A 133 12.43 -5.34 -4.10
C ALA A 133 13.70 -6.19 -4.13
N VAL A 134 13.62 -7.46 -3.71
CA VAL A 134 14.76 -8.39 -3.74
C VAL A 134 15.22 -8.62 -5.19
N GLY A 135 14.30 -8.78 -6.13
CA GLY A 135 14.61 -8.92 -7.55
C GLY A 135 15.37 -7.71 -8.10
N THR A 136 14.88 -6.49 -7.84
CA THR A 136 15.56 -5.25 -8.27
C THR A 136 16.95 -5.14 -7.65
N ILE A 137 17.11 -5.44 -6.36
CA ILE A 137 18.41 -5.39 -5.69
C ILE A 137 19.39 -6.39 -6.31
N LEU A 138 18.97 -7.63 -6.57
CA LEU A 138 19.82 -8.65 -7.18
C LEU A 138 20.20 -8.28 -8.61
N CYS A 139 19.24 -7.84 -9.42
CA CYS A 139 19.50 -7.39 -10.79
C CYS A 139 20.47 -6.20 -10.81
N ALA A 140 20.27 -5.20 -9.94
CA ALA A 140 21.16 -4.04 -9.83
C ALA A 140 22.56 -4.42 -9.35
N SER A 141 22.67 -5.32 -8.37
CA SER A 141 23.95 -5.81 -7.84
C SER A 141 24.72 -6.60 -8.89
N TYR A 142 24.03 -7.48 -9.63
CA TYR A 142 24.62 -8.28 -10.70
C TYR A 142 25.06 -7.40 -11.87
N TRP A 143 24.23 -6.43 -12.26
CA TRP A 143 24.55 -5.46 -13.30
C TRP A 143 25.78 -4.64 -12.93
N SER A 144 25.85 -4.14 -11.69
CA SER A 144 26.98 -3.37 -11.19
C SER A 144 28.27 -4.20 -11.16
N ALA A 145 28.20 -5.45 -10.72
CA ALA A 145 29.35 -6.36 -10.71
C ALA A 145 29.84 -6.68 -12.13
N TRP A 146 28.93 -6.87 -13.08
CA TRP A 146 29.28 -7.12 -14.49
C TRP A 146 29.91 -5.89 -15.15
N SER A 147 29.32 -4.71 -14.96
CA SER A 147 29.85 -3.44 -15.50
C SER A 147 31.24 -3.11 -14.94
N ALA A 148 31.48 -3.33 -13.63
CA ALA A 148 32.80 -3.12 -13.03
C ALA A 148 33.87 -4.05 -13.62
N ARG A 149 33.49 -5.26 -14.03
CA ARG A 149 34.38 -6.22 -14.68
C ARG A 149 34.73 -5.79 -16.11
N GLU A 150 33.77 -5.27 -16.87
CA GLU A 150 34.04 -4.77 -18.23
C GLU A 150 34.98 -3.56 -18.19
N VAL A 151 34.76 -2.61 -17.27
CA VAL A 151 35.64 -1.44 -17.09
C VAL A 151 37.07 -1.83 -16.69
N ALA A 152 37.23 -2.86 -15.84
CA ALA A 152 38.56 -3.35 -15.48
C ALA A 152 39.28 -4.02 -16.67
N ILE A 153 38.55 -4.73 -17.54
CA ILE A 153 39.08 -5.34 -18.76
C ILE A 153 39.43 -4.28 -19.81
N GLU A 154 38.61 -3.23 -19.94
CA GLU A 154 38.89 -2.09 -20.82
C GLU A 154 40.07 -1.27 -20.33
N GLN A 155 40.22 -1.03 -19.02
CA GLN A 155 41.42 -0.37 -18.48
C GLN A 155 42.70 -1.17 -18.72
N ASP A 156 42.66 -2.50 -18.62
CA ASP A 156 43.81 -3.35 -18.91
C ASP A 156 44.16 -3.34 -20.41
N LYS A 157 43.14 -3.34 -21.29
CA LYS A 157 43.34 -3.15 -22.75
C LYS A 157 43.89 -1.77 -23.07
N LEU A 158 43.36 -0.69 -22.49
CA LEU A 158 43.85 0.67 -22.71
C LEU A 158 45.25 0.89 -22.12
N LEU A 159 45.63 0.22 -21.03
CA LEU A 159 47.01 0.23 -20.54
C LEU A 159 47.97 -0.46 -21.51
N LYS A 160 47.51 -1.50 -22.20
CA LYS A 160 48.30 -2.27 -23.15
C LYS A 160 48.42 -1.58 -24.50
N ASP A 161 47.30 -1.06 -25.02
CA ASP A 161 47.28 -0.23 -26.22
C ASP A 161 47.98 1.11 -25.98
N GLY A 162 47.81 1.71 -24.79
CA GLY A 162 48.51 2.91 -24.37
C GLY A 162 50.01 2.68 -24.15
N LEU A 163 50.47 1.49 -23.77
CA LEU A 163 51.90 1.14 -23.73
C LEU A 163 52.49 1.03 -25.14
N ASP A 164 51.70 0.56 -26.12
CA ASP A 164 52.07 0.53 -27.54
C ASP A 164 51.95 1.93 -28.21
N GLU A 165 51.04 2.80 -27.74
CA GLU A 165 50.80 4.16 -28.24
C GLU A 165 51.67 5.23 -27.55
N LEU A 166 52.21 5.00 -26.35
CA LEU A 166 53.24 5.87 -25.75
C LEU A 166 54.57 5.83 -26.53
N ILE A 167 54.74 4.82 -27.40
CA ILE A 167 55.79 4.77 -28.42
C ILE A 167 55.44 5.66 -29.63
N HIS A 168 54.20 6.12 -29.77
CA HIS A 168 53.73 6.91 -30.91
C HIS A 168 52.57 7.89 -30.57
N VAL A 169 52.95 9.10 -30.13
CA VAL A 169 52.26 10.40 -30.35
C VAL A 169 51.29 10.92 -29.26
N ASP A 170 51.67 12.08 -28.70
CA ASP A 170 50.88 13.07 -27.95
C ASP A 170 49.55 13.47 -28.65
N GLY A 171 48.44 13.59 -27.90
CA GLY A 171 47.25 14.26 -28.45
C GLY A 171 45.92 14.05 -27.71
N VAL A 172 45.78 14.69 -26.54
CA VAL A 172 44.57 15.03 -25.76
C VAL A 172 43.20 14.81 -26.43
N HIS A 173 42.34 13.96 -25.82
CA HIS A 173 40.88 14.07 -25.93
C HIS A 173 40.20 13.71 -24.58
N SER A 174 39.52 14.69 -23.97
CA SER A 174 38.86 14.57 -22.67
C SER A 174 37.41 14.11 -22.84
N SER A 175 37.15 12.82 -22.68
CA SER A 175 35.81 12.23 -22.67
C SER A 175 35.24 12.16 -21.24
N GLY A 176 34.08 12.78 -21.03
CA GLY A 176 32.93 12.16 -20.33
C GLY A 176 33.06 11.65 -18.90
N ILE A 177 34.03 12.09 -18.08
CA ILE A 177 34.05 11.74 -16.65
C ILE A 177 33.37 12.87 -15.85
N VAL A 178 32.15 12.61 -15.37
CA VAL A 178 31.51 13.46 -14.35
C VAL A 178 32.30 13.30 -13.05
N ASN A 179 33.17 14.27 -12.75
CA ASN A 179 33.93 14.29 -11.50
C ASN A 179 32.98 14.34 -10.30
N ILE A 180 32.99 13.28 -9.49
CA ILE A 180 32.29 13.21 -8.19
C ILE A 180 33.01 14.17 -7.25
N ASN A 181 32.55 15.42 -7.24
CA ASN A 181 33.08 16.48 -6.40
C ASN A 181 32.25 16.57 -5.10
N THR A 182 32.89 16.94 -3.98
CA THR A 182 32.18 17.22 -2.71
C THR A 182 31.05 18.23 -2.90
N ALA A 183 31.20 19.15 -3.85
CA ALA A 183 30.16 20.11 -4.24
C ALA A 183 28.89 19.45 -4.80
N SER A 184 28.99 18.40 -5.62
CA SER A 184 27.80 17.71 -6.16
C SER A 184 27.09 16.88 -5.09
N ALA A 185 27.84 16.28 -4.16
CA ALA A 185 27.28 15.56 -3.01
C ALA A 185 26.49 16.51 -2.09
N ILE A 186 27.04 17.68 -1.76
CA ILE A 186 26.34 18.70 -0.95
C ILE A 186 25.08 19.19 -1.67
N LEU A 187 25.17 19.49 -2.97
CA LEU A 187 24.03 19.93 -3.77
C LEU A 187 22.91 18.88 -3.79
N PHE A 188 23.25 17.60 -3.95
CA PHE A 188 22.30 16.49 -3.92
C PHE A 188 21.56 16.42 -2.57
N VAL A 189 22.27 16.52 -1.45
CA VAL A 189 21.66 16.49 -0.11
C VAL A 189 20.68 17.65 0.07
N VAL A 190 21.04 18.86 -0.37
CA VAL A 190 20.18 20.04 -0.28
C VAL A 190 18.92 19.88 -1.12
N ILE A 191 19.05 19.41 -2.37
CA ILE A 191 17.92 19.19 -3.28
C ILE A 191 17.01 18.08 -2.74
N ALA A 192 17.57 16.96 -2.28
CA ALA A 192 16.81 15.84 -1.72
C ALA A 192 16.07 16.26 -0.45
N SER A 193 16.72 17.01 0.45
CA SER A 193 16.08 17.53 1.66
C SER A 193 14.94 18.51 1.33
N CYS A 194 15.14 19.40 0.35
CA CYS A 194 14.09 20.33 -0.12
C CYS A 194 12.91 19.57 -0.72
N PHE A 195 13.19 18.58 -1.56
CA PHE A 195 12.18 17.73 -2.18
C PHE A 195 11.35 16.95 -1.15
N LEU A 196 11.98 16.41 -0.12
CA LEU A 196 11.28 15.72 0.99
C LEU A 196 10.40 16.68 1.81
N VAL A 197 10.87 17.90 2.10
CA VAL A 197 10.06 18.91 2.80
C VAL A 197 8.89 19.37 1.93
N MET A 198 9.12 19.55 0.63
CA MET A 198 8.06 19.86 -0.34
C MET A 198 7.04 18.73 -0.43
N LEU A 199 7.47 17.47 -0.50
CA LEU A 199 6.59 16.31 -0.42
C LEU A 199 5.73 16.31 0.85
N TYR A 200 6.36 16.54 2.01
CA TYR A 200 5.68 16.52 3.29
C TYR A 200 4.65 17.65 3.43
N LYS A 201 5.00 18.87 3.02
CA LYS A 201 4.13 20.04 3.11
C LYS A 201 3.06 20.09 2.02
N LEU A 202 3.35 19.56 0.84
CA LEU A 202 2.55 19.65 -0.37
C LEU A 202 2.00 18.27 -0.77
N MET A 203 1.49 17.53 0.23
CA MET A 203 0.70 16.27 0.15
C MET A 203 -0.63 16.45 -0.63
N SER A 204 -0.54 17.08 -1.79
CA SER A 204 -1.62 17.31 -2.74
C SER A 204 -1.60 16.22 -3.79
N TYR A 205 -2.79 15.74 -4.16
CA TYR A 205 -2.97 14.73 -5.20
C TYR A 205 -2.29 15.11 -6.52
N TRP A 206 -2.40 16.38 -6.92
CA TRP A 206 -1.76 16.93 -8.12
C TRP A 206 -0.23 16.82 -8.12
N PHE A 207 0.39 17.00 -6.96
CA PHE A 207 1.84 16.97 -6.84
C PHE A 207 2.39 15.55 -6.99
N ILE A 208 1.68 14.56 -6.45
CA ILE A 208 2.02 13.14 -6.61
C ILE A 208 1.91 12.71 -8.07
N GLU A 209 0.88 13.14 -8.81
CA GLU A 209 0.76 12.83 -10.24
C GLU A 209 1.94 13.39 -11.06
N VAL A 210 2.35 14.64 -10.80
CA VAL A 210 3.52 15.24 -11.48
C VAL A 210 4.81 14.46 -11.20
N LEU A 211 5.02 14.03 -9.96
CA LEU A 211 6.19 13.23 -9.56
C LEU A 211 6.21 11.89 -10.30
N VAL A 212 5.08 11.20 -10.41
CA VAL A 212 4.97 9.95 -11.17
C VAL A 212 5.37 10.16 -12.63
N VAL A 213 4.88 11.23 -13.28
CA VAL A 213 5.23 11.53 -14.68
C VAL A 213 6.73 11.81 -14.85
N LEU A 214 7.33 12.62 -13.97
CA LEU A 214 8.77 12.92 -14.01
C LEU A 214 9.61 11.65 -13.79
N PHE A 215 9.21 10.78 -12.85
CA PHE A 215 9.87 9.50 -12.62
C PHE A 215 9.77 8.58 -13.83
N CYS A 216 8.62 8.55 -14.51
CA CYS A 216 8.45 7.81 -15.76
C CYS A 216 9.38 8.33 -16.86
N ILE A 217 9.51 9.65 -17.04
CA ILE A 217 10.40 10.25 -18.04
C ILE A 217 11.86 9.88 -17.73
N GLY A 218 12.31 10.11 -16.49
CA GLY A 218 13.67 9.77 -16.08
C GLY A 218 13.97 8.27 -16.16
N GLY A 219 12.97 7.43 -15.89
CA GLY A 219 13.07 5.98 -16.04
C GLY A 219 13.25 5.54 -17.49
N VAL A 220 12.56 6.18 -18.44
CA VAL A 220 12.70 5.90 -19.88
C VAL A 220 14.06 6.36 -20.40
N GLU A 221 14.51 7.55 -20.01
CA GLU A 221 15.84 8.07 -20.39
C GLU A 221 16.97 7.18 -19.83
N GLY A 222 16.88 6.80 -18.56
CA GLY A 222 17.81 5.85 -17.94
C GLY A 222 17.80 4.50 -18.64
N LEU A 223 16.61 3.95 -18.93
CA LEU A 223 16.50 2.68 -19.66
C LEU A 223 17.06 2.77 -21.07
N GLN A 224 16.86 3.88 -21.78
CA GLN A 224 17.38 4.10 -23.13
C GLN A 224 18.92 4.07 -23.13
N THR A 225 19.56 4.72 -22.16
CA THR A 225 21.03 4.69 -22.05
C THR A 225 21.57 3.30 -21.73
N CYS A 226 20.88 2.53 -20.87
CA CYS A 226 21.23 1.13 -20.60
C CYS A 226 21.03 0.23 -21.82
N LEU A 227 19.93 0.41 -22.58
CA LEU A 227 19.64 -0.40 -23.76
C LEU A 227 20.63 -0.12 -24.90
N ALA A 228 21.00 1.15 -25.09
CA ALA A 228 22.00 1.55 -26.08
C ALA A 228 23.37 0.93 -25.79
N ALA A 229 23.79 0.88 -24.53
CA ALA A 229 25.02 0.23 -24.11
C ALA A 229 25.00 -1.31 -24.21
N LEU A 230 23.82 -1.94 -24.17
CA LEU A 230 23.68 -3.39 -24.37
C LEU A 230 23.71 -3.83 -25.83
N LEU A 231 23.28 -2.94 -26.73
CA LEU A 231 23.16 -3.23 -28.16
C LEU A 231 24.37 -2.75 -28.98
N SER A 232 25.27 -1.98 -28.37
CA SER A 232 26.60 -1.62 -28.89
C SER A 232 27.64 -2.68 -28.54
#